data_AF-A0A7X8BXN5-F1
#
_entry.id   AF-A0A7X8BXN5-F1
#
_cell.length_a   1.000
_cell.length_b   1.000
_cell.length_c   1.000
_cell.angle_alpha   90.00
_cell.angle_beta   90.00
_cell.angle_gamma   90.00
#
_symmetry.space_group_name_H-M   'P 1'
#
loop_
_entity.id
_entity.type
_entity.pdbx_description
1 polymer ?
#
loop_
_entity_poly.entity_id
_entity_poly.type
_entity_poly.pdbx_seq_one_letter_code
_entity_poly.pdbx_strand_id
1 'polypeptide(L)'
;MASRTAIILVGTAHPYHSGINPDYIIMLSENSRPALILQSLDEPDKEPVVVIPTIQNTVDDIYLMISVFILKKLDPGKSLYTPDRKSMYDIFSDNERMELYEKSREIIKDFNFKVVFNLLEGSLLLSQFESMKKYTNDYEVTVPAFKNEYNIMTGKTEFRDFLKKAE
;
A
#
# COMPACT_ATOMS: atom_id res chain seq x y z
N MET A 1 -6.16 -6.40 -18.04
CA MET A 1 -4.71 -6.52 -17.80
C MET A 1 -4.43 -5.74 -16.54
N ALA A 2 -3.81 -6.36 -15.53
CA ALA A 2 -3.56 -5.66 -14.27
C ALA A 2 -2.39 -4.66 -14.43
N SER A 3 -2.44 -3.54 -13.72
CA SER A 3 -1.36 -2.55 -13.69
C SER A 3 -0.96 -2.22 -12.27
N ARG A 4 0.29 -1.84 -12.05
CA ARG A 4 0.75 -1.27 -10.77
C ARG A 4 0.31 0.18 -10.70
N THR A 5 -0.43 0.52 -9.66
CA THR A 5 -1.00 1.86 -9.46
C THR A 5 -0.49 2.52 -8.19
N ALA A 6 0.10 1.76 -7.26
CA ALA A 6 0.83 2.31 -6.14
C ALA A 6 2.08 1.50 -5.81
N ILE A 7 3.10 2.20 -5.33
CA ILE A 7 4.33 1.65 -4.76
C ILE A 7 4.47 2.23 -3.35
N ILE A 8 4.38 1.37 -2.34
CA ILE A 8 4.54 1.72 -0.94
C ILE A 8 5.88 1.21 -0.46
N LEU A 9 6.72 2.11 0.06
CA LEU A 9 7.99 1.75 0.69
C LEU A 9 7.81 1.68 2.20
N VAL A 10 8.39 0.67 2.85
CA VAL A 10 8.35 0.50 4.30
C VAL A 10 9.77 0.28 4.81
N GLY A 11 10.18 1.05 5.82
CA GLY A 11 11.52 0.96 6.39
C GLY A 11 11.76 2.03 7.43
N THR A 12 12.96 2.58 7.50
CA THR A 12 13.32 3.63 8.49
C THR A 12 13.44 5.00 7.84
N ALA A 13 13.00 6.05 8.55
CA ALA A 13 13.26 7.42 8.11
C ALA A 13 14.76 7.70 8.07
N HIS A 14 15.24 8.42 7.05
CA HIS A 14 16.63 8.86 7.05
C HIS A 14 16.86 9.85 8.22
N PRO A 15 17.86 9.63 9.10
CA PRO A 15 17.96 10.36 10.37
C PRO A 15 18.20 11.88 10.22
N TYR A 16 18.71 12.32 9.07
CA TYR A 16 19.10 13.72 8.82
C TYR A 16 18.36 14.40 7.67
N HIS A 17 17.58 13.65 6.89
CA HIS A 17 16.97 14.13 5.64
C HIS A 17 15.58 13.51 5.48
N SER A 18 14.72 14.09 4.64
CA SER A 18 13.34 13.61 4.46
C SER A 18 13.20 12.27 3.72
N GLY A 19 14.31 11.56 3.44
CA GLY A 19 14.31 10.28 2.74
C GLY A 19 13.83 9.10 3.58
N ILE A 20 13.84 7.92 2.96
CA ILE A 20 13.57 6.62 3.59
C ILE A 20 14.72 5.66 3.24
N ASN A 21 15.12 4.83 4.20
CA ASN A 21 15.92 3.63 3.97
C ASN A 21 14.93 2.45 3.93
N PRO A 22 14.51 2.00 2.73
CA PRO A 22 13.46 1.00 2.62
C PRO A 22 14.03 -0.41 2.82
N ASP A 23 13.32 -1.22 3.60
CA ASP A 23 13.61 -2.65 3.79
C ASP A 23 12.60 -3.51 3.00
N TYR A 24 11.41 -2.96 2.73
CA TYR A 24 10.32 -3.64 2.04
C TYR A 24 9.63 -2.73 1.02
N ILE A 25 9.03 -3.37 0.02
CA ILE A 25 8.13 -2.74 -0.95
C ILE A 25 6.79 -3.47 -0.95
N ILE A 26 5.70 -2.70 -0.90
CA ILE A 26 4.34 -3.19 -1.14
C ILE A 26 3.84 -2.55 -2.44
N MET A 27 3.47 -3.35 -3.42
CA MET A 27 2.87 -2.88 -4.66
C MET A 27 1.37 -3.15 -4.68
N LEU A 28 0.58 -2.14 -5.05
CA LEU A 28 -0.83 -2.32 -5.35
C LEU A 28 -1.02 -2.57 -6.84
N SER A 29 -1.60 -3.73 -7.18
CA SER A 29 -2.07 -4.06 -8.52
C SER A 29 -3.57 -3.78 -8.63
N GLU A 30 -4.00 -3.09 -9.67
CA GLU A 30 -5.40 -2.79 -9.94
C GLU A 30 -5.78 -3.09 -11.41
N ASN A 31 -6.98 -2.69 -11.84
CA ASN A 31 -7.53 -2.92 -13.19
C ASN A 31 -7.81 -4.42 -13.52
N SER A 32 -8.03 -5.19 -12.46
CA SER A 32 -8.58 -6.55 -12.44
C SER A 32 -9.00 -6.84 -10.99
N ARG A 33 -8.75 -8.03 -10.45
CA ARG A 33 -8.82 -8.26 -9.01
C ARG A 33 -7.67 -7.54 -8.30
N PRO A 34 -7.94 -6.66 -7.32
CA PRO A 34 -6.88 -5.93 -6.65
C PRO A 34 -5.97 -6.89 -5.88
N ALA A 35 -4.69 -6.56 -5.79
CA ALA A 35 -3.71 -7.35 -5.05
C ALA A 35 -2.63 -6.46 -4.44
N LEU A 36 -2.36 -6.67 -3.15
CA LEU A 36 -1.19 -6.16 -2.44
C LEU A 36 -0.08 -7.21 -2.54
N ILE A 37 1.10 -6.78 -2.98
CA ILE A 37 2.25 -7.65 -3.18
C ILE A 37 3.41 -7.11 -2.36
N LEU A 38 3.75 -7.81 -1.28
CA LEU A 38 4.86 -7.48 -0.39
C LEU A 38 6.11 -8.26 -0.78
N GLN A 39 7.22 -7.55 -0.96
CA GLN A 39 8.54 -8.10 -1.24
C GLN A 39 9.57 -7.52 -0.26
N SER A 40 10.46 -8.37 0.25
CA SER A 40 11.66 -7.95 0.99
C SER A 40 12.73 -7.47 0.01
N LEU A 41 13.35 -6.32 0.29
CA LEU A 41 14.46 -5.81 -0.51
C LEU A 41 15.79 -6.50 -0.17
N ASP A 42 15.92 -7.03 1.05
CA ASP A 42 17.08 -7.82 1.47
C ASP A 42 17.05 -9.25 0.93
N GLU A 43 15.85 -9.79 0.67
CA GLU A 43 15.63 -11.14 0.14
C GLU A 43 14.84 -11.07 -1.18
N PRO A 44 15.39 -10.52 -2.28
CA PRO A 44 14.65 -10.28 -3.53
C PRO A 44 14.23 -11.57 -4.24
N ASP A 45 14.94 -12.68 -4.02
CA ASP A 45 14.64 -13.99 -4.63
C ASP A 45 13.53 -14.76 -3.90
N LYS A 46 13.13 -14.29 -2.71
CA LYS A 46 12.07 -14.91 -1.92
C LYS A 46 10.72 -14.63 -2.55
N GLU A 47 9.86 -15.64 -2.57
CA GLU A 47 8.51 -15.50 -3.13
C GLU A 47 7.73 -14.39 -2.41
N PRO A 48 7.12 -13.44 -3.16
CA PRO A 48 6.40 -12.34 -2.56
C PRO A 48 5.12 -12.80 -1.88
N VAL A 49 4.76 -12.12 -0.79
CA VAL A 49 3.47 -12.32 -0.13
C VAL A 49 2.40 -11.57 -0.90
N VAL A 50 1.38 -12.29 -1.39
CA VAL A 50 0.25 -11.72 -2.14
C VAL A 50 -1.03 -11.78 -1.32
N VAL A 51 -1.61 -10.64 -1.01
CA VAL A 51 -2.91 -10.51 -0.32
C VAL A 51 -3.90 -9.85 -1.26
N ILE A 52 -5.12 -10.36 -1.31
CA ILE A 52 -6.22 -9.73 -2.06
C ILE A 52 -6.99 -8.83 -1.08
N PRO A 53 -6.78 -7.50 -1.13
CA PRO A 53 -7.33 -6.59 -0.14
C PRO A 53 -8.83 -6.39 -0.33
N THR A 54 -9.43 -5.75 0.66
CA THR A 54 -10.75 -5.14 0.56
C THR A 54 -10.64 -3.77 -0.11
N ILE A 55 -11.69 -3.39 -0.84
CA ILE A 55 -11.71 -2.13 -1.59
C ILE A 55 -11.93 -0.94 -0.65
N GLN A 56 -12.80 -1.08 0.35
CA GLN A 56 -13.13 0.03 1.26
C GLN A 56 -12.05 0.28 2.31
N ASN A 57 -11.25 -0.73 2.64
CA ASN A 57 -10.26 -0.67 3.73
C ASN A 57 -8.85 -1.05 3.25
N THR A 58 -8.50 -0.74 2.00
CA THR A 58 -7.20 -1.12 1.41
C THR A 58 -6.03 -0.55 2.21
N VAL A 59 -6.14 0.68 2.73
CA VAL A 59 -5.14 1.25 3.63
C VAL A 59 -4.99 0.44 4.91
N ASP A 60 -6.10 0.02 5.52
CA ASP A 60 -6.05 -0.81 6.73
C ASP A 60 -5.46 -2.20 6.44
N ASP A 61 -5.77 -2.79 5.28
CA ASP A 61 -5.17 -4.05 4.83
C ASP A 61 -3.65 -3.93 4.62
N ILE A 62 -3.15 -2.79 4.11
CA ILE A 62 -1.71 -2.51 4.00
C ILE A 62 -1.06 -2.53 5.40
N TYR A 63 -1.64 -1.81 6.35
CA TYR A 63 -1.09 -1.74 7.72
C TYR A 63 -1.22 -3.05 8.49
N LEU A 64 -2.26 -3.83 8.21
CA LEU A 64 -2.39 -5.20 8.71
C LEU A 64 -1.25 -6.07 8.16
N MET A 65 -0.95 -6.00 6.86
CA MET A 65 0.21 -6.71 6.28
C MET A 65 1.53 -6.31 6.92
N ILE A 66 1.74 -5.00 7.18
CA ILE A 66 2.93 -4.51 7.88
C ILE A 66 3.00 -5.14 9.28
N SER A 67 1.91 -5.11 10.04
CA SER A 67 1.86 -5.64 11.41
C SER A 67 2.12 -7.14 11.50
N VAL A 68 1.64 -7.90 10.52
CA VAL A 68 1.76 -9.37 10.45
C VAL A 68 3.11 -9.82 9.88
N PHE A 69 3.51 -9.31 8.72
CA PHE A 69 4.66 -9.86 7.99
C PHE A 69 5.97 -9.14 8.26
N ILE A 70 5.93 -7.82 8.46
CA ILE A 70 7.12 -6.99 8.68
C ILE A 70 7.44 -6.90 10.17
N LEU A 71 6.52 -6.37 10.97
CA LEU A 71 6.71 -6.20 12.41
C LEU A 71 6.62 -7.54 13.16
N LYS A 72 5.87 -8.50 12.62
CA LYS A 72 5.62 -9.83 13.22
C LYS A 72 5.08 -9.71 14.66
N LYS A 73 4.18 -8.75 14.87
CA LYS A 73 3.57 -8.45 16.19
C LYS A 73 2.09 -8.78 16.26
N LEU A 74 1.47 -9.08 15.13
CA LEU A 74 0.08 -9.47 15.07
C LEU A 74 -0.02 -10.86 14.45
N ASP A 75 -0.64 -11.79 15.17
CA ASP A 75 -1.12 -13.05 14.59
C ASP A 75 -2.61 -12.88 14.26
N PRO A 76 -3.00 -12.92 12.97
CA PRO A 76 -4.38 -12.79 12.57
C PRO A 76 -5.22 -14.05 12.85
N GLY A 77 -4.63 -15.15 13.31
CA GLY A 77 -5.31 -16.44 13.58
C GLY A 77 -5.72 -17.22 12.33
N LYS A 78 -5.78 -16.55 11.17
CA LYS A 78 -5.99 -17.14 9.83
C LYS A 78 -4.96 -16.56 8.88
N SER A 79 -4.42 -17.39 7.97
CA SER A 79 -3.41 -16.91 7.02
C SER A 79 -3.99 -15.86 6.07
N LEU A 80 -3.33 -14.70 5.98
CA LEU A 80 -3.64 -13.69 4.97
C LEU A 80 -3.23 -14.16 3.56
N TYR A 81 -2.25 -15.06 3.49
CA TYR A 81 -1.77 -15.67 2.26
C TYR A 81 -2.41 -17.05 2.08
N THR A 82 -3.20 -17.21 1.02
CA THR A 82 -3.92 -18.46 0.73
C THR A 82 -3.58 -18.97 -0.67
N PRO A 83 -3.35 -20.29 -0.87
CA PRO A 83 -3.03 -20.84 -2.19
C PRO A 83 -4.10 -20.55 -3.26
N ASP A 84 -5.36 -20.50 -2.85
CA ASP A 84 -6.51 -20.18 -3.70
C ASP A 84 -6.79 -18.67 -3.83
N ARG A 85 -5.90 -17.82 -3.28
CA ARG A 85 -5.98 -16.35 -3.33
C ARG A 85 -7.34 -15.84 -2.87
N LYS A 86 -7.82 -16.31 -1.72
CA LYS A 86 -9.00 -15.75 -1.06
C LYS A 86 -8.81 -14.28 -0.76
N SER A 87 -9.89 -13.50 -0.90
CA SER A 87 -9.88 -12.10 -0.49
C SER A 87 -10.01 -11.96 1.01
N MET A 88 -9.64 -10.80 1.53
CA MET A 88 -9.88 -10.46 2.93
C MET A 88 -11.36 -10.61 3.33
N TYR A 89 -12.32 -10.42 2.40
CA TYR A 89 -13.74 -10.70 2.64
C TYR A 89 -14.05 -12.19 2.83
N ASP A 90 -13.29 -13.07 2.17
CA ASP A 90 -13.52 -14.52 2.22
C ASP A 90 -12.84 -15.16 3.44
N ILE A 91 -11.77 -14.53 3.96
CA ILE A 91 -10.98 -15.04 5.08
C ILE A 91 -11.60 -14.61 6.43
N PHE A 92 -12.07 -13.37 6.50
CA PHE A 92 -12.53 -12.75 7.74
C PHE A 92 -13.92 -12.14 7.57
N SER A 93 -14.74 -12.30 8.60
CA SER A 93 -15.96 -11.52 8.77
C SER A 93 -15.63 -10.04 8.97
N ASP A 94 -16.65 -9.18 8.83
CA ASP A 94 -16.48 -7.74 9.00
C ASP A 94 -15.97 -7.37 10.41
N ASN A 95 -16.55 -7.97 11.45
CA ASN A 95 -16.13 -7.75 12.83
C ASN A 95 -14.68 -8.18 13.07
N GLU A 96 -14.27 -9.36 12.57
CA GLU A 96 -12.89 -9.83 12.68
C GLU A 96 -11.90 -8.86 12.00
N ARG A 97 -12.24 -8.34 10.81
CA ARG A 97 -11.39 -7.36 10.11
C ARG A 97 -11.26 -6.07 10.91
N MET A 98 -12.37 -5.53 11.40
CA MET A 98 -12.36 -4.31 12.20
C MET A 98 -11.51 -4.46 13.47
N GLU A 99 -11.62 -5.60 14.16
CA GLU A 99 -10.76 -5.90 15.32
C GLU A 99 -9.27 -5.98 14.96
N LEU A 100 -8.93 -6.62 13.82
CA LEU A 100 -7.55 -6.70 13.34
C LEU A 100 -7.00 -5.32 12.97
N TYR A 101 -7.81 -4.45 12.38
CA TYR A 101 -7.41 -3.10 12.03
C TYR A 101 -7.16 -2.25 13.27
N GLU A 102 -8.01 -2.34 14.30
CA GLU A 102 -7.76 -1.65 15.58
C GLU A 102 -6.47 -2.16 16.24
N LYS A 103 -6.28 -3.48 16.31
CA LYS A 103 -5.03 -4.07 16.86
C LYS A 103 -3.80 -3.60 16.10
N SER A 104 -3.88 -3.53 14.77
CA SER A 104 -2.78 -3.03 13.93
C SER A 104 -2.47 -1.57 14.27
N ARG A 105 -3.48 -0.71 14.38
CA ARG A 105 -3.30 0.70 14.79
C ARG A 105 -2.63 0.84 16.15
N GLU A 106 -3.01 0.02 17.12
CA GLU A 106 -2.38 0.06 18.45
C GLU A 106 -0.92 -0.40 18.40
N ILE A 107 -0.63 -1.53 17.75
CA ILE A 107 0.74 -2.04 17.60
C ILE A 107 1.66 -1.00 16.96
N ILE A 108 1.19 -0.34 15.90
CA ILE A 108 2.01 0.59 15.11
C ILE A 108 2.52 1.78 15.94
N LYS A 109 1.78 2.21 16.99
CA LYS A 109 2.19 3.31 17.86
C LYS A 109 3.52 3.05 18.57
N ASP A 110 3.87 1.78 18.78
CA ASP A 110 5.07 1.38 19.53
C ASP A 110 6.31 1.23 18.64
N PHE A 111 6.19 1.41 17.32
CA PHE A 111 7.30 1.22 16.37
C PHE A 111 7.68 2.52 15.67
N ASN A 112 8.99 2.77 15.61
CA ASN A 112 9.54 3.84 14.80
C ASN A 112 9.91 3.31 13.41
N PHE A 113 9.01 3.49 12.45
CA PHE A 113 9.22 3.17 11.04
C PHE A 113 8.52 4.20 10.15
N LYS A 114 8.97 4.33 8.91
CA LYS A 114 8.41 5.22 7.90
C LYS A 114 7.70 4.43 6.80
N VAL A 115 6.56 4.94 6.35
CA VAL A 115 5.82 4.42 5.18
C VAL A 115 5.68 5.51 4.12
N VAL A 116 6.19 5.27 2.91
CA VAL A 116 6.07 6.21 1.78
C VAL A 116 5.12 5.65 0.73
N PHE A 117 3.95 6.27 0.58
CA PHE A 117 2.95 5.92 -0.42
C PHE A 117 3.19 6.70 -1.72
N ASN A 118 3.70 6.04 -2.75
CA ASN A 118 3.78 6.61 -4.10
C ASN A 118 2.55 6.19 -4.90
N LEU A 119 1.64 7.12 -5.15
CA LEU A 119 0.33 6.84 -5.72
C LEU A 119 0.24 7.38 -7.15
N LEU A 120 0.06 6.50 -8.13
CA LEU A 120 -0.15 6.88 -9.51
C LEU A 120 -1.61 7.27 -9.75
N GLU A 121 -1.84 8.06 -10.80
CA GLU A 121 -3.18 8.46 -11.21
C GLU A 121 -4.10 7.25 -11.39
N GLY A 122 -5.32 7.35 -10.85
CA GLY A 122 -6.31 6.29 -10.90
C GLY A 122 -6.14 5.21 -9.83
N SER A 123 -5.16 5.33 -8.92
CA SER A 123 -5.07 4.39 -7.80
C SER A 123 -6.25 4.52 -6.83
N LEU A 124 -6.79 3.39 -6.38
CA LEU A 124 -7.81 3.34 -5.33
C LEU A 124 -7.38 4.05 -4.04
N LEU A 125 -6.08 4.10 -3.75
CA LEU A 125 -5.58 4.75 -2.54
C LEU A 125 -5.74 6.27 -2.55
N LEU A 126 -5.91 6.90 -3.72
CA LEU A 126 -6.13 8.34 -3.84
C LEU A 126 -7.43 8.79 -3.18
N SER A 127 -8.42 7.90 -3.03
CA SER A 127 -9.68 8.21 -2.32
C SER A 127 -9.65 7.88 -0.83
N GLN A 128 -8.53 7.35 -0.32
CA GLN A 128 -8.41 6.83 1.05
C GLN A 128 -7.44 7.64 1.93
N PHE A 129 -7.17 8.90 1.60
CA PHE A 129 -6.29 9.75 2.41
C PHE A 129 -6.75 9.90 3.87
N GLU A 130 -8.06 9.99 4.12
CA GLU A 130 -8.58 10.05 5.49
C GLU A 130 -8.31 8.75 6.27
N SER A 131 -8.25 7.61 5.60
CA SER A 131 -7.85 6.35 6.24
C SER A 131 -6.36 6.34 6.59
N MET A 132 -5.50 6.91 5.73
CA MET A 132 -4.05 7.00 5.99
C MET A 132 -3.76 7.85 7.23
N LYS A 133 -4.48 8.97 7.40
CA LYS A 133 -4.34 9.89 8.55
C LYS A 133 -4.67 9.28 9.92
N LYS A 134 -5.26 8.08 9.96
CA LYS A 134 -5.57 7.37 11.21
C LYS A 134 -4.34 6.72 11.85
N TYR A 135 -3.25 6.60 11.11
CA TYR A 135 -2.03 5.93 11.57
C TYR A 135 -0.99 6.95 12.06
N THR A 136 -0.29 6.59 13.14
CA THR A 136 0.58 7.51 13.88
C THR A 136 2.06 7.37 13.56
N ASN A 137 2.45 6.38 12.76
CA ASN A 137 3.82 6.25 12.26
C ASN A 137 4.22 7.43 11.36
N ASP A 138 5.52 7.59 11.13
CA ASP A 138 6.00 8.51 10.08
C ASP A 138 5.48 8.01 8.73
N TYR A 139 4.82 8.88 7.97
CA TYR A 139 4.39 8.54 6.63
C TYR A 139 4.46 9.74 5.69
N GLU A 140 4.63 9.44 4.42
CA GLU A 140 4.66 10.41 3.33
C GLU A 140 3.79 9.91 2.18
N VAL A 141 3.07 10.82 1.53
CA VAL A 141 2.25 10.50 0.37
C VAL A 141 2.74 11.34 -0.80
N THR A 142 3.13 10.68 -1.88
CA THR A 142 3.60 11.32 -3.11
C THR A 142 2.66 10.98 -4.26
N VAL A 143 2.47 11.94 -5.15
CA VAL A 143 1.65 11.83 -6.36
C VAL A 143 2.41 12.43 -7.55
N PRO A 144 2.14 12.01 -8.79
CA PRO A 144 2.77 12.60 -9.97
C PRO A 144 2.58 14.12 -10.04
N ALA A 145 3.70 14.86 -10.15
CA ALA A 145 3.67 16.29 -10.40
C ALA A 145 3.28 16.61 -11.86
N PHE A 146 3.77 15.81 -12.81
CA PHE A 146 3.45 15.90 -14.23
C PHE A 146 3.50 14.51 -14.87
N LYS A 147 2.86 14.38 -16.03
CA LYS A 147 2.88 13.19 -16.87
C LYS A 147 3.12 13.58 -18.31
N ASN A 148 3.88 12.75 -19.02
CA ASN A 148 3.99 12.78 -20.48
C ASN A 148 3.64 11.39 -20.98
N GLU A 149 2.37 11.16 -21.29
CA GLU A 149 1.79 9.82 -21.41
C GLU A 149 1.41 9.54 -22.87
N TYR A 150 1.79 8.36 -23.37
CA TYR A 150 1.41 7.94 -24.71
C TYR A 150 -0.01 7.36 -24.72
N ASN A 151 -0.88 7.98 -25.51
CA ASN A 151 -2.25 7.52 -25.72
C ASN A 151 -2.31 6.60 -26.94
N ILE A 152 -2.55 5.31 -26.68
CA ILE A 152 -2.61 4.27 -27.73
C ILE A 152 -3.74 4.55 -28.73
N MET A 153 -4.86 5.16 -28.30
CA MET A 153 -6.00 5.43 -29.18
C MET A 153 -5.74 6.57 -30.17
N THR A 154 -5.00 7.59 -29.74
CA THR A 154 -4.71 8.77 -30.58
C THR A 154 -3.36 8.68 -31.29
N GLY A 155 -2.48 7.76 -30.85
CA GLY A 155 -1.10 7.65 -31.34
C GLY A 155 -0.22 8.83 -30.95
N LYS A 156 -0.61 9.60 -29.93
CA LYS A 156 0.07 10.84 -29.51
C LYS A 156 0.50 10.77 -28.06
N THR A 157 1.57 11.49 -27.74
CA THR A 157 1.96 11.73 -26.35
C THR A 157 1.34 13.03 -25.86
N GLU A 158 0.68 12.97 -24.70
CA GLU A 158 -0.01 14.10 -24.09
C GLU A 158 0.67 14.47 -22.77
N PHE A 159 1.04 15.75 -22.65
CA PHE A 159 1.61 16.30 -21.43
C PHE A 159 0.52 16.83 -20.52
N ARG A 160 0.57 16.47 -19.23
CA ARG A 160 -0.34 16.92 -18.18
C ARG A 160 0.46 17.37 -16.97
N ASP A 161 0.20 18.59 -16.50
CA ASP A 161 0.84 19.19 -15.32
C ASP A 161 -0.20 19.29 -14.20
N PHE A 162 0.04 18.58 -13.10
CA PHE A 162 -0.89 18.51 -11.96
C PHE A 162 -0.59 19.56 -10.90
N LEU A 163 0.53 20.26 -10.99
CA LEU A 163 0.91 21.32 -10.05
C LEU A 163 0.39 22.70 -10.46
N LYS A 164 0.06 22.88 -11.74
CA LYS A 164 -0.64 24.09 -12.20
C LYS A 164 -2.07 24.07 -11.65
N LYS A 165 -2.35 24.97 -10.70
CA LYS A 165 -3.73 25.28 -10.31
C LYS A 165 -4.50 25.72 -11.55
N ALA A 166 -5.73 25.24 -11.69
CA ALA A 166 -6.67 25.88 -12.61
C ALA A 166 -6.80 27.36 -12.19
N GLU A 167 -6.45 28.26 -13.10
CA GLU A 167 -6.67 29.71 -12.95
C GLU A 167 -8.16 30.03 -12.93
#